data_AF-A0AAN4YAN9-F1
#
_entry.id   AF-A0AAN4YAN9-F1
#
_cell.length_a   1.000
_cell.length_b   1.000
_cell.length_c   1.000
_cell.angle_alpha   90.00
_cell.angle_beta   90.00
_cell.angle_gamma   90.00
#
_symmetry.space_group_name_H-M   'P 1'
#
loop_
_entity.id
_entity.type
_entity.pdbx_description
1 polymer ?
#
loop_
_entity_poly.entity_id
_entity_poly.type
_entity_poly.pdbx_seq_one_letter_code
_entity_poly.pdbx_strand_id
1 'polypeptide(L)'
;MSTCLITDITHPVQEVPFTIPELLTLHDALLQTPFVSPRSQLQVHLCKLAILHSHISEFTINLNSGHTSPTTITNILNSINTTTHHLSQWPNSLPKDWIYNTMVVPSDWNQWTPIAHTYSSFWAANDWARYRTLQICTCHLRLRFYHLLTTTNQANTACISLDSLAGDISTTHVKIRNLANDICAPMLYHLGYKCMGSAERLYPIEAYPQGKYARLMSASQVTWPLYVAGIVEGVDAAQRVWIASQLDVIGGDAGVQQASAMAEVVRELALRK
;
A
#
# COMPACT_ATOMS: atom_id res chain seq x y z
N MET A 1 -20.71 -20.60 9.18
CA MET A 1 -20.09 -20.96 7.88
C MET A 1 -19.20 -19.80 7.47
N SER A 2 -17.91 -20.09 7.33
CA SER A 2 -16.79 -19.26 6.84
C SER A 2 -16.49 -17.94 7.56
N THR A 3 -15.87 -18.07 8.74
CA THR A 3 -14.92 -17.12 9.29
C THR A 3 -13.68 -17.06 8.39
N CYS A 4 -13.70 -16.19 7.37
CA CYS A 4 -12.53 -15.86 6.55
C CYS A 4 -11.66 -14.86 7.34
N LEU A 5 -10.94 -15.37 8.33
CA LEU A 5 -9.85 -14.63 8.96
C LEU A 5 -8.66 -14.70 8.01
N ILE A 6 -8.25 -13.53 7.53
CA ILE A 6 -6.94 -13.29 6.92
C ILE A 6 -5.89 -13.45 8.04
N THR A 7 -5.68 -14.70 8.46
CA THR A 7 -4.66 -15.08 9.44
C THR A 7 -3.65 -16.09 8.88
N ASP A 8 -3.84 -16.58 7.64
CA ASP A 8 -2.97 -17.60 7.03
C ASP A 8 -2.08 -17.05 5.91
N ILE A 9 -1.33 -15.99 6.22
CA ILE A 9 0.03 -15.88 5.71
C ILE A 9 0.93 -16.00 6.93
N THR A 10 1.02 -17.21 7.46
CA THR A 10 1.99 -17.63 8.47
C THR A 10 3.39 -17.67 7.83
N HIS A 11 3.96 -16.51 7.58
CA HIS A 11 5.29 -16.31 8.13
C HIS A 11 5.05 -15.74 9.53
N PRO A 12 5.63 -16.30 10.60
CA PRO A 12 5.59 -15.65 11.89
C PRO A 12 6.11 -14.25 11.63
N VAL A 13 5.25 -13.24 11.75
CA VAL A 13 5.67 -11.85 11.65
C VAL A 13 6.61 -11.69 12.83
N GLN A 14 7.90 -11.81 12.51
CA GLN A 14 8.99 -11.42 13.37
C GLN A 14 8.59 -10.07 13.93
N GLU A 15 8.56 -9.96 15.27
CA GLU A 15 8.20 -8.73 15.96
C GLU A 15 8.77 -7.54 15.20
N VAL A 16 7.94 -6.51 14.97
CA VAL A 16 8.42 -5.28 14.32
C VAL A 16 9.71 -4.91 15.05
N PRO A 17 10.86 -4.79 14.36
CA PRO A 17 12.17 -4.74 15.01
C PRO A 17 12.40 -3.45 15.81
N PHE A 18 11.36 -2.63 15.96
CA PHE A 18 11.34 -1.35 16.63
C PHE A 18 10.23 -1.34 17.67
N THR A 19 10.59 -0.93 18.88
CA THR A 19 9.66 -0.66 19.98
C THR A 19 8.88 0.65 19.72
N ILE A 20 7.71 0.82 20.37
CA ILE A 20 6.94 2.07 20.28
C ILE A 20 7.78 3.31 20.66
N PRO A 21 8.58 3.31 21.74
CA PRO A 21 9.45 4.44 22.07
C PRO A 21 10.48 4.78 21.00
N GLU A 22 11.08 3.78 20.34
CA GLU A 22 12.02 4.01 19.23
C GLU A 22 11.32 4.63 18.02
N LEU A 23 10.11 4.16 17.70
CA LEU A 23 9.30 4.72 16.62
C LEU A 23 8.84 6.16 16.92
N LEU A 24 8.50 6.47 18.17
CA LEU A 24 8.17 7.83 18.60
C LEU A 24 9.40 8.75 18.51
N THR A 25 10.57 8.26 18.94
CA THR A 25 11.83 9.01 18.82
C THR A 25 12.16 9.30 17.35
N LEU A 26 11.99 8.32 16.46
CA LEU A 26 12.17 8.50 15.02
C LEU A 26 11.14 9.49 14.44
N HIS A 27 9.87 9.34 14.82
CA HIS A 27 8.80 10.26 14.40
C HIS A 27 9.12 11.71 14.78
N ASP A 28 9.53 11.94 16.03
CA ASP A 28 9.82 13.28 16.54
C ASP A 28 11.08 13.88 15.87
N ALA A 29 12.08 13.05 15.59
CA ALA A 29 13.25 13.45 14.81
C ALA A 29 12.88 13.86 13.38
N LEU A 30 11.95 13.15 12.73
CA LEU A 30 11.47 13.46 11.39
C LEU A 30 10.63 14.75 11.31
N LEU A 31 10.10 15.23 12.45
CA LEU A 31 9.39 16.51 12.52
C LEU A 31 10.32 17.73 12.66
N GLN A 32 11.59 17.53 13.02
CA GLN A 32 12.54 18.63 13.17
C GLN A 32 12.99 19.20 11.82
N THR A 33 13.27 20.51 11.77
CA THR A 33 13.92 21.14 10.61
C THR A 33 15.33 20.56 10.41
N PRO A 34 15.81 20.32 9.18
CA PRO A 34 15.33 20.87 7.90
C PRO A 34 14.43 19.93 7.08
N PHE A 35 13.91 18.84 7.67
CA PHE A 35 13.26 17.76 6.93
C PHE A 35 11.81 18.04 6.51
N VAL A 36 11.43 19.28 6.16
CA VAL A 36 10.05 19.58 5.71
C VAL A 36 10.00 19.59 4.19
N SER A 37 9.62 18.45 3.61
CA SER A 37 9.39 18.25 2.17
C SER A 37 8.20 17.32 1.97
N PRO A 38 7.54 17.30 0.80
CA PRO A 38 6.49 16.31 0.54
C PRO A 38 6.97 14.87 0.76
N ARG A 39 8.22 14.55 0.41
CA ARG A 39 8.79 13.21 0.62
C ARG A 39 8.92 12.83 2.09
N SER A 40 9.45 13.72 2.92
CA SER A 40 9.64 13.45 4.35
C SER A 40 8.32 13.38 5.11
N GLN A 41 7.26 14.08 4.65
CA GLN A 41 5.90 13.88 5.17
C GLN A 41 5.46 12.41 5.04
N LEU A 42 5.78 11.73 3.94
CA LEU A 42 5.47 10.30 3.77
C LEU A 42 6.24 9.43 4.77
N GLN A 43 7.47 9.79 5.14
CA GLN A 43 8.26 9.08 6.16
C GLN A 43 7.64 9.22 7.56
N VAL A 44 7.16 10.43 7.89
CA VAL A 44 6.40 10.67 9.14
C VAL A 44 5.15 9.81 9.18
N HIS A 45 4.40 9.71 8.06
CA HIS A 45 3.22 8.86 7.97
C HIS A 45 3.53 7.37 8.08
N LEU A 46 4.64 6.91 7.48
CA LEU A 46 5.11 5.54 7.66
C LEU A 46 5.36 5.22 9.14
N CYS A 47 6.03 6.11 9.88
CA CYS A 47 6.26 5.94 11.31
C CYS A 47 4.95 5.89 12.10
N LYS A 48 3.99 6.79 11.79
CA LYS A 48 2.65 6.77 12.41
C LYS A 48 1.91 5.46 12.17
N LEU A 49 2.00 4.90 10.96
CA LEU A 49 1.38 3.61 10.65
C LEU A 49 2.06 2.45 11.37
N ALA A 50 3.38 2.48 11.55
CA ALA A 50 4.10 1.50 12.36
C ALA A 50 3.67 1.55 13.84
N ILE A 51 3.60 2.75 14.43
CA ILE A 51 3.11 2.96 15.80
C ILE A 51 1.67 2.45 15.95
N LEU A 52 0.81 2.80 14.99
CA LEU A 52 -0.59 2.35 14.99
C LEU A 52 -0.72 0.83 14.86
N HIS A 53 0.12 0.20 14.03
CA HIS A 53 0.19 -1.25 13.93
C HIS A 53 0.53 -1.88 15.29
N SER A 54 1.53 -1.34 15.99
CA SER A 54 1.93 -1.81 17.32
C SER A 54 0.81 -1.66 18.34
N HIS A 55 0.09 -0.53 18.36
CA HIS A 55 -1.07 -0.34 19.24
C HIS A 55 -2.22 -1.33 18.96
N ILE A 56 -2.51 -1.62 17.69
CA ILE A 56 -3.53 -2.62 17.32
C ILE A 56 -3.09 -4.02 17.78
N SER A 57 -1.81 -4.35 17.64
CA SER A 57 -1.25 -5.62 18.11
C SER A 57 -1.29 -5.75 19.63
N GLU A 58 -0.93 -4.69 20.38
CA GLU A 58 -1.05 -4.64 21.84
C GLU A 58 -2.50 -4.77 22.30
N PHE A 59 -3.43 -4.09 21.62
CA PHE A 59 -4.87 -4.25 21.87
C PHE A 59 -5.34 -5.70 21.65
N THR A 60 -4.83 -6.37 20.61
CA THR A 60 -5.14 -7.78 20.35
C THR A 60 -4.65 -8.69 21.48
N ILE A 61 -3.48 -8.42 22.06
CA ILE A 61 -2.95 -9.16 23.21
C ILE A 61 -3.80 -8.91 24.46
N ASN A 62 -4.17 -7.65 24.72
CA ASN A 62 -4.97 -7.25 25.89
C ASN A 62 -6.42 -7.75 25.82
N LEU A 63 -6.96 -7.93 24.61
CA LEU A 63 -8.23 -8.62 24.39
C LEU A 63 -8.19 -10.05 24.93
N ASN A 64 -7.12 -10.78 24.65
CA ASN A 64 -6.97 -12.17 25.10
C ASN A 64 -6.79 -12.28 26.63
N SER A 65 -6.33 -11.23 27.31
CA SER A 65 -6.21 -11.16 28.77
C SER A 65 -7.44 -10.56 29.48
N GLY A 66 -8.46 -10.12 28.73
CA GLY A 66 -9.71 -9.56 29.30
C GLY A 66 -9.61 -8.10 29.74
N HIS A 67 -8.56 -7.38 29.35
CA HIS A 67 -8.32 -5.99 29.73
C HIS A 67 -8.58 -5.03 28.56
N THR A 68 -9.84 -4.70 28.28
CA THR A 68 -10.18 -3.70 27.25
C THR A 68 -11.03 -2.56 27.78
N SER A 69 -10.57 -1.33 27.53
CA SER A 69 -11.30 -0.10 27.85
C SER A 69 -11.92 0.51 26.59
N PRO A 70 -13.17 1.02 26.65
CA PRO A 70 -13.77 1.79 25.55
C PRO A 70 -12.88 2.96 25.07
N THR A 71 -12.16 3.59 26.00
CA THR A 71 -11.24 4.69 25.70
C THR A 71 -10.12 4.26 24.76
N THR A 72 -9.59 3.04 24.92
CA THR A 72 -8.54 2.50 24.05
C THR A 72 -9.06 2.32 22.62
N ILE A 73 -10.28 1.81 22.47
CA ILE A 73 -10.93 1.63 21.16
C ILE A 73 -11.08 2.98 20.45
N THR A 74 -11.64 3.96 21.15
CA THR A 74 -11.83 5.32 20.63
C THR A 74 -10.49 5.97 20.24
N ASN A 75 -9.44 5.80 21.04
CA ASN A 75 -8.12 6.35 20.74
C ASN A 75 -7.50 5.75 19.47
N ILE A 76 -7.62 4.43 19.27
CA ILE A 76 -7.13 3.76 18.06
C ILE A 76 -7.90 4.23 16.83
N LEU A 77 -9.24 4.33 16.91
CA LEU A 77 -10.07 4.83 15.81
C LEU A 77 -9.75 6.28 15.44
N ASN A 78 -9.61 7.15 16.45
CA ASN A 78 -9.21 8.53 16.24
C ASN A 78 -7.83 8.64 15.58
N SER A 79 -6.89 7.77 15.96
CA SER A 79 -5.55 7.71 15.36
C SER A 79 -5.59 7.25 13.90
N ILE A 80 -6.40 6.22 13.58
CA ILE A 80 -6.66 5.77 12.20
C ILE A 80 -7.26 6.91 11.37
N ASN A 81 -8.30 7.58 11.87
CA ASN A 81 -9.02 8.63 11.17
C ASN A 81 -8.15 9.86 10.94
N THR A 82 -7.42 10.30 11.96
CA THR A 82 -6.47 11.42 11.87
C THR A 82 -5.37 11.13 10.86
N THR A 83 -4.79 9.92 10.90
CA THR A 83 -3.75 9.52 9.95
C THR A 83 -4.28 9.45 8.53
N THR A 84 -5.49 8.90 8.33
CA THR A 84 -6.18 8.87 7.03
C THR A 84 -6.38 10.27 6.48
N HIS A 85 -6.89 11.19 7.30
CA HIS A 85 -7.16 12.56 6.91
C HIS A 85 -5.86 13.28 6.52
N HIS A 86 -4.85 13.28 7.38
CA HIS A 86 -3.58 13.96 7.08
C HIS A 86 -2.90 13.38 5.85
N LEU A 87 -2.85 12.05 5.70
CA LEU A 87 -2.26 11.45 4.51
C LEU A 87 -3.02 11.88 3.24
N SER A 88 -4.36 11.97 3.28
CA SER A 88 -5.16 12.43 2.12
C SER A 88 -4.87 13.86 1.65
N GLN A 89 -4.24 14.69 2.50
CA GLN A 89 -3.85 16.05 2.15
C GLN A 89 -2.48 16.12 1.47
N TRP A 90 -1.72 15.03 1.44
CA TRP A 90 -0.39 15.01 0.84
C TRP A 90 -0.35 15.51 -0.62
N PRO A 91 -1.29 15.14 -1.52
CA PRO A 91 -1.29 15.68 -2.88
C PRO A 91 -1.37 17.21 -2.96
N ASN A 92 -1.97 17.87 -1.95
CA ASN A 92 -2.11 19.32 -1.90
C ASN A 92 -0.80 20.04 -1.53
N SER A 93 0.21 19.31 -1.02
CA SER A 93 1.53 19.87 -0.69
C SER A 93 2.53 19.80 -1.84
N LEU A 94 2.14 19.22 -2.99
CA LEU A 94 3.06 18.95 -4.09
C LEU A 94 3.28 20.17 -5.01
N PRO A 95 4.51 20.35 -5.51
CA PRO A 95 4.77 21.18 -6.68
C PRO A 95 3.95 20.73 -7.90
N LYS A 96 3.58 21.66 -8.79
CA LYS A 96 2.75 21.36 -9.97
C LYS A 96 3.38 20.32 -10.90
N ASP A 97 4.70 20.35 -11.04
CA ASP A 97 5.46 19.41 -11.87
C ASP A 97 5.47 17.98 -11.31
N TRP A 98 5.13 17.77 -10.03
CA TRP A 98 5.03 16.43 -9.44
C TRP A 98 3.67 15.78 -9.65
N ILE A 99 2.68 16.55 -10.10
CA ILE A 99 1.36 16.03 -10.43
C ILE A 99 1.48 15.19 -11.70
N TYR A 100 0.96 13.97 -11.66
CA TYR A 100 1.03 13.06 -12.79
C TYR A 100 0.09 13.51 -13.91
N ASN A 101 0.51 13.21 -15.14
CA ASN A 101 -0.35 13.30 -16.31
C ASN A 101 -0.90 11.90 -16.64
N THR A 102 -1.92 11.86 -17.48
CA THR A 102 -2.53 10.62 -17.96
C THR A 102 -2.37 10.49 -19.47
N MET A 103 -2.20 9.26 -19.93
CA MET A 103 -2.14 8.92 -21.36
C MET A 103 -3.01 7.70 -21.61
N VAL A 104 -3.76 7.73 -22.72
CA VAL A 104 -4.51 6.56 -23.20
C VAL A 104 -3.51 5.56 -23.79
N VAL A 105 -3.59 4.31 -23.32
CA VAL A 105 -2.66 3.25 -23.70
C VAL A 105 -3.25 2.44 -24.85
N PRO A 106 -2.49 2.19 -25.93
CA PRO A 106 -2.87 1.24 -26.98
C PRO A 106 -3.18 -0.16 -26.44
N SER A 107 -4.17 -0.84 -27.00
CA SER A 107 -4.65 -2.15 -26.49
C SER A 107 -3.67 -3.30 -26.67
N ASP A 108 -2.63 -3.13 -27.49
CA ASP A 108 -1.58 -4.11 -27.78
C ASP A 108 -0.43 -4.09 -26.75
N TRP A 109 -0.43 -3.15 -25.81
CA TRP A 109 0.57 -3.10 -24.74
C TRP A 109 0.09 -3.94 -23.54
N ASN A 110 1.04 -4.43 -22.73
CA ASN A 110 0.73 -5.21 -21.53
C ASN A 110 0.33 -4.28 -20.36
N GLN A 111 -0.89 -3.74 -20.37
CA GLN A 111 -1.44 -2.90 -19.29
C GLN A 111 -2.55 -3.59 -18.47
N TRP A 112 -2.71 -3.13 -17.23
CA TRP A 112 -3.90 -3.40 -16.42
C TRP A 112 -5.04 -2.43 -16.75
N THR A 113 -4.73 -1.14 -16.77
CA THR A 113 -5.70 -0.06 -17.03
C THR A 113 -5.47 0.57 -18.41
N PRO A 114 -6.52 0.99 -19.12
CA PRO A 114 -6.40 1.68 -20.41
C PRO A 114 -5.79 3.08 -20.30
N ILE A 115 -5.57 3.56 -19.07
CA ILE A 115 -4.97 4.85 -18.75
C ILE A 115 -3.68 4.59 -17.97
N ALA A 116 -2.58 5.17 -18.44
CA ALA A 116 -1.30 5.14 -17.74
C ALA A 116 -0.96 6.48 -17.12
N HIS A 117 -0.31 6.43 -15.98
CA HIS A 117 0.22 7.61 -15.30
C HIS A 117 1.64 7.91 -15.78
N THR A 118 1.89 9.15 -16.16
CA THR A 118 3.21 9.66 -16.54
C THR A 118 3.66 10.77 -15.61
N TYR A 119 4.97 10.91 -15.42
CA TYR A 119 5.56 11.80 -14.43
C TYR A 119 6.70 12.60 -15.04
N SER A 120 6.90 13.82 -14.53
CA SER A 120 8.05 14.67 -14.87
C SER A 120 9.40 14.08 -14.44
N SER A 121 9.40 13.25 -13.40
CA SER A 121 10.59 12.60 -12.86
C SER A 121 10.26 11.27 -12.19
N PHE A 122 11.24 10.36 -12.18
CA PHE A 122 11.10 9.07 -11.49
C PHE A 122 10.91 9.23 -9.98
N TRP A 123 11.42 10.32 -9.41
CA TRP A 123 11.24 10.66 -8.01
C TRP A 123 9.78 10.96 -7.66
N ALA A 124 9.10 11.76 -8.49
CA ALA A 124 7.68 12.03 -8.33
C ALA A 124 6.86 10.74 -8.45
N ALA A 125 7.18 9.90 -9.44
CA ALA A 125 6.52 8.60 -9.62
C ALA A 125 6.65 7.70 -8.38
N ASN A 126 7.88 7.60 -7.83
CA ASN A 126 8.15 6.83 -6.62
C ASN A 126 7.40 7.37 -5.39
N ASP A 127 7.33 8.69 -5.21
CA ASP A 127 6.63 9.28 -4.07
C ASP A 127 5.11 9.09 -4.18
N TRP A 128 4.54 9.15 -5.39
CA TRP A 128 3.14 8.78 -5.63
C TRP A 128 2.86 7.30 -5.34
N ALA A 129 3.77 6.39 -5.75
CA ALA A 129 3.64 4.97 -5.44
C ALA A 129 3.69 4.71 -3.93
N ARG A 130 4.61 5.37 -3.20
CA ARG A 130 4.68 5.32 -1.74
C ARG A 130 3.41 5.86 -1.10
N TYR A 131 2.95 7.03 -1.51
CA TYR A 131 1.71 7.63 -1.02
C TYR A 131 0.52 6.67 -1.13
N ARG A 132 0.30 6.07 -2.31
CA ARG A 132 -0.78 5.10 -2.55
C ARG A 132 -0.60 3.85 -1.69
N THR A 133 0.63 3.38 -1.53
CA THR A 133 0.95 2.23 -0.65
C THR A 133 0.61 2.53 0.81
N LEU A 134 0.97 3.71 1.33
CA LEU A 134 0.63 4.12 2.70
C LEU A 134 -0.89 4.27 2.89
N GLN A 135 -1.61 4.74 1.87
CA GLN A 135 -3.08 4.78 1.89
C GLN A 135 -3.66 3.36 1.99
N ILE A 136 -3.13 2.39 1.23
CA ILE A 136 -3.53 0.98 1.33
C ILE A 136 -3.22 0.43 2.73
N CYS A 137 -2.02 0.65 3.27
CA CYS A 137 -1.66 0.23 4.62
C CYS A 137 -2.61 0.80 5.69
N THR A 138 -3.00 2.07 5.56
CA THR A 138 -3.99 2.70 6.45
C THR A 138 -5.36 2.00 6.37
N CYS A 139 -5.81 1.69 5.16
CA CYS A 139 -7.06 0.96 4.93
C CYS A 139 -7.00 -0.46 5.53
N HIS A 140 -5.88 -1.17 5.34
CA HIS A 140 -5.66 -2.49 5.91
C HIS A 140 -5.66 -2.47 7.46
N LEU A 141 -4.99 -1.50 8.09
CA LEU A 141 -5.02 -1.36 9.55
C LEU A 141 -6.44 -1.05 10.07
N ARG A 142 -7.20 -0.23 9.34
CA ARG A 142 -8.62 0.02 9.64
C ARG A 142 -9.45 -1.27 9.57
N LEU A 143 -9.35 -2.02 8.47
CA LEU A 143 -10.08 -3.28 8.30
C LEU A 143 -9.68 -4.31 9.36
N ARG A 144 -8.39 -4.49 9.63
CA ARG A 144 -7.90 -5.35 10.73
C ARG A 144 -8.56 -4.97 12.06
N PHE A 145 -8.60 -3.68 12.38
CA PHE A 145 -9.20 -3.22 13.64
C PHE A 145 -10.71 -3.42 13.68
N TYR A 146 -11.42 -3.14 12.58
CA TYR A 146 -12.85 -3.39 12.47
C TYR A 146 -13.19 -4.87 12.59
N HIS A 147 -12.43 -5.75 11.95
CA HIS A 147 -12.59 -7.19 12.10
C HIS A 147 -12.41 -7.61 13.56
N LEU A 148 -11.36 -7.14 14.24
CA LEU A 148 -11.17 -7.39 15.67
C LEU A 148 -12.39 -6.96 16.49
N LEU A 149 -12.94 -5.76 16.26
CA LEU A 149 -14.13 -5.28 16.97
C LEU A 149 -15.37 -6.16 16.71
N THR A 150 -15.57 -6.61 15.47
CA THR A 150 -16.69 -7.50 15.13
C THR A 150 -16.54 -8.90 15.73
N THR A 151 -15.37 -9.53 15.62
CA THR A 151 -15.16 -10.91 16.06
C THR A 151 -15.14 -11.05 17.58
N THR A 152 -14.82 -9.96 18.29
CA THR A 152 -14.76 -9.93 19.76
C THR A 152 -15.98 -9.28 20.42
N ASN A 153 -17.00 -8.90 19.64
CA ASN A 153 -18.19 -8.17 20.10
C ASN A 153 -17.89 -6.85 20.85
N GLN A 154 -16.73 -6.24 20.60
CA GLN A 154 -16.31 -4.99 21.23
C GLN A 154 -16.88 -3.73 20.55
N ALA A 155 -17.54 -3.88 19.40
CA ALA A 155 -18.25 -2.78 18.76
C ALA A 155 -19.30 -2.14 19.69
N ASN A 156 -20.04 -2.97 20.45
CA ASN A 156 -21.04 -2.50 21.42
C ASN A 156 -20.39 -1.72 22.58
N THR A 157 -19.23 -2.16 23.06
CA THR A 157 -18.45 -1.49 24.11
C THR A 157 -18.05 -0.06 23.71
N ALA A 158 -17.84 0.17 22.43
CA ALA A 158 -17.50 1.49 21.87
C ALA A 158 -18.72 2.27 21.34
N CYS A 159 -19.95 1.78 21.57
CA CYS A 159 -21.20 2.35 21.05
C CYS A 159 -21.19 2.50 19.51
N ILE A 160 -20.52 1.59 18.79
CA ILE A 160 -20.45 1.59 17.33
C ILE A 160 -21.54 0.66 16.79
N SER A 161 -22.42 1.19 15.94
CA SER A 161 -23.41 0.37 15.23
C SER A 161 -22.74 -0.60 14.25
N LEU A 162 -23.18 -1.86 14.26
CA LEU A 162 -22.71 -2.88 13.32
C LEU A 162 -23.01 -2.51 11.86
N ASP A 163 -24.13 -1.85 11.57
CA ASP A 163 -24.48 -1.40 10.22
C ASP A 163 -23.52 -0.30 9.74
N SER A 164 -23.16 0.64 10.63
CA SER A 164 -22.16 1.66 10.33
C SER A 164 -20.80 1.03 10.04
N LEU A 165 -20.42 0.03 10.83
CA LEU A 165 -19.15 -0.68 10.67
C LEU A 165 -19.10 -1.46 9.35
N ALA A 166 -20.19 -2.13 8.97
CA ALA A 166 -20.31 -2.83 7.70
C ALA A 166 -20.22 -1.86 6.50
N GLY A 167 -20.87 -0.69 6.59
CA GLY A 167 -20.76 0.37 5.59
C GLY A 167 -19.34 0.88 5.41
N ASP A 168 -18.62 1.09 6.52
CA ASP A 168 -17.23 1.53 6.50
C ASP A 168 -16.28 0.46 5.95
N ILE A 169 -16.50 -0.81 6.27
CA ILE A 169 -15.75 -1.95 5.72
C ILE A 169 -15.90 -1.97 4.19
N SER A 170 -17.14 -1.90 3.69
CA SER A 170 -17.44 -1.87 2.26
C SER A 170 -16.74 -0.70 1.55
N THR A 171 -16.86 0.51 2.11
CA THR A 171 -16.21 1.72 1.60
C THR A 171 -14.70 1.58 1.57
N THR A 172 -14.12 0.96 2.61
CA THR A 172 -12.67 0.75 2.71
C THR A 172 -12.18 -0.25 1.65
N HIS A 173 -12.92 -1.33 1.37
CA HIS A 173 -12.59 -2.23 0.26
C HIS A 173 -12.64 -1.55 -1.11
N VAL A 174 -13.65 -0.70 -1.37
CA VAL A 174 -13.72 0.08 -2.63
C VAL A 174 -12.48 0.97 -2.76
N LYS A 175 -12.08 1.64 -1.68
CA LYS A 175 -10.87 2.47 -1.66
C LYS A 175 -9.61 1.65 -1.93
N ILE A 176 -9.46 0.45 -1.35
CA ILE A 176 -8.32 -0.44 -1.62
C ILE A 176 -8.25 -0.81 -3.09
N ARG A 177 -9.36 -1.20 -3.72
CA ARG A 177 -9.41 -1.54 -5.16
C ARG A 177 -8.96 -0.37 -6.03
N ASN A 178 -9.46 0.83 -5.74
CA ASN A 178 -9.07 2.03 -6.48
C ASN A 178 -7.57 2.33 -6.33
N LEU A 179 -7.03 2.22 -5.11
CA LEU A 179 -5.59 2.42 -4.87
C LEU A 179 -4.73 1.34 -5.53
N ALA A 180 -5.19 0.10 -5.58
CA ALA A 180 -4.49 -0.98 -6.30
C ALA A 180 -4.44 -0.69 -7.81
N ASN A 181 -5.56 -0.23 -8.40
CA ASN A 181 -5.59 0.26 -9.78
C ASN A 181 -4.61 1.42 -9.99
N ASP A 182 -4.59 2.38 -9.08
CA ASP A 182 -3.68 3.54 -9.15
C ASP A 182 -2.19 3.18 -8.99
N ILE A 183 -1.87 2.06 -8.32
CA ILE A 183 -0.52 1.48 -8.27
C ILE A 183 -0.18 0.78 -9.59
N CYS A 184 -1.15 0.14 -10.24
CA CYS A 184 -0.95 -0.53 -11.53
C CYS A 184 -0.81 0.46 -12.70
N ALA A 185 -1.55 1.56 -12.69
CA ALA A 185 -1.56 2.58 -13.75
C ALA A 185 -0.16 3.16 -14.14
N PRO A 186 0.77 3.44 -13.22
CA PRO A 186 2.11 3.92 -13.56
C PRO A 186 3.09 2.81 -14.00
N MET A 187 2.68 1.54 -14.12
CA MET A 187 3.65 0.46 -14.38
C MET A 187 4.37 0.59 -15.71
N LEU A 188 3.72 1.11 -16.75
CA LEU A 188 4.38 1.39 -18.02
C LEU A 188 5.46 2.47 -17.88
N TYR A 189 5.28 3.41 -16.95
CA TYR A 189 6.31 4.41 -16.63
C TYR A 189 7.48 3.77 -15.88
N HIS A 190 7.21 2.89 -14.90
CA HIS A 190 8.26 2.32 -14.06
C HIS A 190 9.04 1.19 -14.71
N LEU A 191 8.34 0.28 -15.37
CA LEU A 191 8.85 -0.99 -15.90
C LEU A 191 8.95 -1.01 -17.42
N GLY A 192 8.29 -0.07 -18.09
CA GLY A 192 8.21 -0.05 -19.54
C GLY A 192 7.19 -1.03 -20.05
N TYR A 193 7.11 -1.11 -21.37
CA TYR A 193 6.23 -2.03 -22.05
C TYR A 193 6.95 -2.72 -23.20
N LYS A 194 6.37 -3.82 -23.67
CA LYS A 194 6.76 -4.49 -24.90
C LYS A 194 5.55 -4.47 -25.81
N CYS A 195 5.72 -4.05 -27.07
CA CYS A 195 4.67 -4.23 -28.07
C CYS A 195 4.54 -5.72 -28.40
N MET A 196 3.34 -6.18 -28.72
CA MET A 196 3.10 -7.55 -29.19
C MET A 196 4.03 -7.89 -30.37
N GLY A 197 4.85 -8.93 -30.21
CA GLY A 197 5.81 -9.38 -31.23
C GLY A 197 7.18 -8.69 -31.21
N SER A 198 7.42 -7.73 -30.31
CA SER A 198 8.74 -7.11 -30.10
C SER A 198 9.42 -7.60 -28.82
N ALA A 199 10.73 -7.89 -28.91
CA ALA A 199 11.56 -8.17 -27.74
C ALA A 199 12.07 -6.88 -27.06
N GLU A 200 12.01 -5.74 -27.75
CA GLU A 200 12.51 -4.46 -27.26
C GLU A 200 11.56 -3.87 -26.22
N ARG A 201 12.15 -3.35 -25.13
CA ARG A 201 11.42 -2.66 -24.08
C ARG A 201 11.38 -1.16 -24.36
N LEU A 202 10.17 -0.65 -24.50
CA LEU A 202 9.86 0.74 -24.80
C LEU A 202 9.29 1.47 -23.58
N TYR A 203 9.27 2.80 -23.67
CA TYR A 203 8.79 3.69 -22.61
C TYR A 203 7.97 4.84 -23.18
N PRO A 204 6.95 5.32 -22.46
CA PRO A 204 5.94 6.22 -23.02
C PRO A 204 6.41 7.67 -23.26
N ILE A 205 7.45 8.16 -22.57
CA ILE A 205 7.97 9.53 -22.71
C ILE A 205 9.49 9.60 -22.55
N GLU A 206 10.15 10.65 -23.03
CA GLU A 206 11.60 10.86 -22.88
C GLU A 206 12.07 11.23 -21.47
N ALA A 207 11.17 11.75 -20.60
CA ALA A 207 11.42 12.01 -19.16
C ALA A 207 11.60 10.73 -18.30
N TYR A 208 11.87 9.65 -19.01
CA TYR A 208 12.13 8.32 -18.52
C TYR A 208 13.44 8.26 -17.72
N PRO A 209 13.57 7.38 -16.71
CA PRO A 209 14.88 7.04 -16.15
C PRO A 209 15.85 6.51 -17.23
N GLN A 210 16.62 7.43 -17.82
CA GLN A 210 17.60 7.12 -18.86
C GLN A 210 18.75 6.30 -18.28
N GLY A 211 19.16 5.27 -19.01
CA GLY A 211 20.25 4.38 -18.62
C GLY A 211 19.84 3.27 -17.64
N LYS A 212 20.60 2.16 -17.68
CA LYS A 212 20.30 0.90 -16.97
C LYS A 212 20.07 1.09 -15.46
N TYR A 213 20.83 1.97 -14.81
CA TYR A 213 20.77 2.16 -13.36
C TYR A 213 19.49 2.84 -12.88
N ALA A 214 19.04 3.88 -13.59
CA ALA A 214 17.82 4.59 -13.24
C ALA A 214 16.59 3.68 -13.42
N ARG A 215 16.60 2.80 -14.44
CA ARG A 215 15.56 1.76 -14.63
C ARG A 215 15.52 0.77 -13.48
N LEU A 216 16.69 0.25 -13.09
CA LEU A 216 16.81 -0.66 -11.96
C LEU A 216 16.29 0.00 -10.68
N MET A 217 16.68 1.25 -10.42
CA MET A 217 16.19 2.01 -9.27
C MET A 217 14.68 2.16 -9.30
N SER A 218 14.09 2.54 -10.43
CA SER A 218 12.64 2.66 -10.61
C SER A 218 11.93 1.33 -10.32
N ALA A 219 12.38 0.24 -10.93
CA ALA A 219 11.82 -1.10 -10.74
C ALA A 219 11.88 -1.53 -9.26
N SER A 220 13.04 -1.40 -8.61
CA SER A 220 13.22 -1.74 -7.19
C SER A 220 12.30 -0.95 -6.27
N GLN A 221 12.00 0.31 -6.58
CA GLN A 221 11.16 1.18 -5.75
C GLN A 221 9.67 0.86 -5.86
N VAL A 222 9.23 0.24 -6.95
CA VAL A 222 7.83 -0.18 -7.14
C VAL A 222 7.55 -1.63 -6.78
N THR A 223 8.59 -2.44 -6.54
CA THR A 223 8.45 -3.83 -6.09
C THR A 223 7.54 -3.95 -4.86
N TRP A 224 7.82 -3.19 -3.80
CA TRP A 224 7.00 -3.22 -2.58
C TRP A 224 5.57 -2.69 -2.80
N PRO A 225 5.35 -1.51 -3.43
CA PRO A 225 4.02 -1.06 -3.81
C PRO A 225 3.18 -2.09 -4.57
N LEU A 226 3.77 -2.76 -5.58
CA LEU A 226 3.09 -3.82 -6.33
C LEU A 226 2.74 -5.01 -5.44
N TYR A 227 3.68 -5.47 -4.62
CA TYR A 227 3.42 -6.57 -3.70
C TYR A 227 2.28 -6.23 -2.74
N VAL A 228 2.27 -5.04 -2.13
CA VAL A 228 1.19 -4.59 -1.25
C VAL A 228 -0.15 -4.61 -1.99
N ALA A 229 -0.22 -4.01 -3.19
CA ALA A 229 -1.42 -4.04 -4.01
C ALA A 229 -1.86 -5.48 -4.35
N GLY A 230 -0.92 -6.40 -4.52
CA GLY A 230 -1.18 -7.81 -4.85
C GLY A 230 -1.61 -8.67 -3.67
N ILE A 231 -1.29 -8.29 -2.42
CA ILE A 231 -1.64 -9.10 -1.24
C ILE A 231 -2.87 -8.61 -0.48
N VAL A 232 -3.24 -7.33 -0.60
CA VAL A 232 -4.37 -6.77 0.16
C VAL A 232 -5.72 -7.37 -0.21
N GLU A 233 -6.63 -7.37 0.74
CA GLU A 233 -7.99 -7.87 0.56
C GLU A 233 -8.81 -7.01 -0.41
N GLY A 234 -9.77 -7.64 -1.10
CA GLY A 234 -10.66 -6.97 -2.05
C GLY A 234 -10.13 -6.85 -3.48
N VAL A 235 -8.85 -7.15 -3.73
CA VAL A 235 -8.25 -7.24 -5.07
C VAL A 235 -8.58 -8.59 -5.70
N ASP A 236 -9.09 -8.57 -6.94
CA ASP A 236 -9.54 -9.77 -7.66
C ASP A 236 -8.38 -10.62 -8.20
N ALA A 237 -8.68 -11.87 -8.56
CA ALA A 237 -7.68 -12.83 -9.02
C ALA A 237 -6.98 -12.40 -10.32
N ALA A 238 -7.69 -11.75 -11.25
CA ALA A 238 -7.10 -11.30 -12.51
C ALA A 238 -6.07 -10.20 -12.27
N GLN A 239 -6.38 -9.25 -11.38
CA GLN A 239 -5.46 -8.20 -10.96
C GLN A 239 -4.23 -8.78 -10.27
N ARG A 240 -4.39 -9.77 -9.38
CA ARG A 240 -3.26 -10.43 -8.71
C ARG A 240 -2.35 -11.15 -9.69
N VAL A 241 -2.92 -11.90 -10.65
CA VAL A 241 -2.14 -12.56 -11.71
C VAL A 241 -1.35 -11.53 -12.52
N TRP A 242 -1.99 -10.41 -12.88
CA TRP A 242 -1.30 -9.35 -13.60
C TRP A 242 -0.18 -8.72 -12.75
N ILE A 243 -0.44 -8.36 -11.49
CA ILE A 243 0.58 -7.82 -10.56
C ILE A 243 1.76 -8.79 -10.41
N ALA A 244 1.50 -10.09 -10.24
CA ALA A 244 2.54 -11.09 -10.14
C ALA A 244 3.40 -11.14 -11.41
N SER A 245 2.80 -11.03 -12.60
CA SER A 245 3.56 -10.97 -13.86
C SER A 245 4.48 -9.73 -13.92
N GLN A 246 4.06 -8.60 -13.35
CA GLN A 246 4.90 -7.40 -13.29
C GLN A 246 6.06 -7.58 -12.29
N LEU A 247 5.81 -8.25 -11.16
CA LEU A 247 6.85 -8.60 -10.19
C LEU A 247 7.88 -9.58 -10.81
N ASP A 248 7.46 -10.53 -11.63
CA ASP A 248 8.35 -11.42 -12.39
C ASP A 248 9.24 -10.65 -13.37
N VAL A 249 8.68 -9.64 -14.05
CA VAL A 249 9.46 -8.74 -14.92
C VAL A 249 10.56 -8.03 -14.12
N ILE A 250 10.28 -7.58 -12.90
CA ILE A 250 11.29 -6.96 -12.03
C ILE A 250 12.34 -8.01 -11.60
N GLY A 251 11.90 -9.21 -11.22
CA GLY A 251 12.78 -10.30 -10.81
C GLY A 251 13.75 -10.74 -11.90
N GLY A 252 13.22 -11.00 -13.10
CA GLY A 252 13.99 -11.48 -14.24
C GLY A 252 14.81 -10.38 -14.92
N ASP A 253 14.17 -9.30 -15.36
CA ASP A 253 14.84 -8.31 -16.21
C ASP A 253 15.66 -7.28 -15.43
N ALA A 254 15.22 -6.92 -14.21
CA ALA A 254 15.96 -5.99 -13.35
C ALA A 254 16.90 -6.73 -12.38
N GLY A 255 16.74 -8.06 -12.21
CA GLY A 255 17.58 -8.87 -11.32
C GLY A 255 17.26 -8.71 -9.84
N VAL A 256 16.07 -8.18 -9.49
CA VAL A 256 15.63 -8.01 -8.10
C VAL A 256 14.96 -9.30 -7.63
N GLN A 257 15.76 -10.29 -7.21
CA GLN A 257 15.25 -11.64 -6.90
C GLN A 257 14.14 -11.69 -5.84
N GLN A 258 14.10 -10.72 -4.92
CA GLN A 258 13.00 -10.60 -3.96
C GLN A 258 11.64 -10.42 -4.64
N ALA A 259 11.60 -9.78 -5.81
CA ALA A 259 10.37 -9.58 -6.57
C ALA A 259 9.78 -10.91 -7.07
N SER A 260 10.62 -11.87 -7.48
CA SER A 260 10.17 -13.21 -7.89
C SER A 260 9.48 -13.95 -6.74
N ALA A 261 10.07 -13.90 -5.54
CA ALA A 261 9.46 -14.50 -4.33
C ALA A 261 8.14 -13.79 -3.96
N MET A 262 8.09 -12.47 -4.06
CA MET A 262 6.86 -11.70 -3.88
C MET A 262 5.77 -12.06 -4.90
N ALA A 263 6.15 -12.34 -6.15
CA ALA A 263 5.23 -12.77 -7.20
C ALA A 263 4.57 -14.11 -6.87
N GLU A 264 5.31 -15.07 -6.31
CA GLU A 264 4.79 -16.37 -5.89
C GLU A 264 3.68 -16.22 -4.85
N VAL A 265 3.92 -15.44 -3.79
CA VAL A 265 2.91 -15.15 -2.75
C VAL A 265 1.65 -14.52 -3.35
N VAL A 266 1.80 -13.56 -4.25
CA VAL A 266 0.66 -12.90 -4.91
C VAL A 266 -0.13 -13.90 -5.78
N ARG A 267 0.54 -14.81 -6.50
CA ARG A 267 -0.13 -15.87 -7.28
C ARG A 267 -0.88 -16.85 -6.39
N GLU A 268 -0.31 -17.27 -5.27
CA GLU A 268 -1.01 -18.14 -4.32
C GLU A 268 -2.32 -17.51 -3.84
N LEU A 269 -2.31 -16.22 -3.53
CA LEU A 269 -3.52 -15.49 -3.14
C LEU A 269 -4.55 -15.39 -4.27
N ALA A 270 -4.11 -15.35 -5.54
CA ALA A 270 -5.02 -15.37 -6.69
C ALA A 270 -5.77 -16.72 -6.84
N LEU A 271 -5.19 -17.81 -6.31
CA LEU A 271 -5.78 -19.15 -6.37
C LEU A 271 -6.73 -19.45 -5.21
N ARG A 272 -6.67 -18.67 -4.11
CA ARG A 272 -7.57 -18.80 -2.96
C ARG A 272 -8.94 -18.22 -3.35
N LYS A 273 -9.96 -19.08 -3.34
CA LYS A 273 -11.37 -18.71 -3.60
C LYS A 273 -12.03 -18.08 -2.38
#